data_AF-A0A8D8I7L1-F1
#
_entry.id   AF-A0A8D8I7L1-F1
#
_cell.length_a   1.000
_cell.length_b   1.000
_cell.length_c   1.000
_cell.angle_alpha   90.00
_cell.angle_beta   90.00
_cell.angle_gamma   90.00
#
_symmetry.space_group_name_H-M   'P 1'
#
loop_
_entity.id
_entity.type
_entity.pdbx_description
1 polymer ?
#
loop_
_entity_poly.entity_id
_entity_poly.type
_entity_poly.pdbx_seq_one_letter_code
_entity_poly.pdbx_strand_id
1 'polypeptide(L)'
;MDQGNCKNMVSNLPLLFTGGYPTSLEKITEVQLEKFIPFMVQCSLGFIQIATSDEYSEPEWWPGDLDFTIPFRRPATFIGNWLEKMRELVVICYSFHKCVFLLRFCTDLATYEPATLRFINNYNSTTSLYERRTNKLLVTFRNENMLYDQPQQTSNRKCLLPKSSSTQQLDTQQEQMVEPAFFRYISLR
;
A
#
# COMPACT_ATOMS: atom_id res chain seq x y z
N MET A 1 14.68 37.71 -11.97
CA MET A 1 14.13 36.43 -12.46
C MET A 1 14.21 35.45 -11.30
N ASP A 2 13.18 35.40 -10.46
CA ASP A 2 13.14 34.47 -9.33
C ASP A 2 12.74 33.10 -9.86
N GLN A 3 13.71 32.17 -9.86
CA GLN A 3 13.45 30.75 -10.07
C GLN A 3 12.52 30.30 -8.94
N GLY A 4 11.25 30.11 -9.30
CA GLY A 4 10.25 29.50 -8.43
C GLY A 4 10.78 28.17 -7.93
N ASN A 5 11.24 28.18 -6.67
CA ASN A 5 11.55 26.99 -5.93
C ASN A 5 10.25 26.20 -5.84
N CYS A 6 10.03 25.27 -6.78
CA CYS A 6 9.01 24.23 -6.68
C CYS A 6 9.39 23.41 -5.46
N LYS A 7 9.00 23.89 -4.26
CA LYS A 7 9.19 23.21 -3.00
C LYS A 7 8.58 21.83 -3.20
N ASN A 8 9.43 20.82 -3.37
CA ASN A 8 8.98 19.44 -3.39
C ASN A 8 8.32 19.20 -2.03
N MET A 9 6.99 19.21 -1.99
CA MET A 9 6.22 19.02 -0.77
C MET A 9 6.23 17.54 -0.45
N VAL A 10 7.30 17.09 0.22
CA VAL A 10 7.42 15.70 0.67
C VAL A 10 6.66 15.58 1.98
N SER A 11 5.59 14.79 1.98
CA SER A 11 4.91 14.36 3.21
C SER A 11 5.11 12.86 3.36
N ASN A 12 5.24 12.40 4.60
CA ASN A 12 5.19 10.97 4.90
C ASN A 12 3.76 10.43 4.89
N LEU A 13 2.75 11.30 4.88
CA LEU A 13 1.36 10.88 4.85
C LEU A 13 0.95 10.38 3.45
N PRO A 14 0.05 9.39 3.40
CA PRO A 14 -0.39 8.82 2.13
C PRO A 14 -1.28 9.79 1.37
N LEU A 15 -1.48 9.55 0.08
CA LEU A 15 -2.56 10.18 -0.70
C LEU A 15 -3.83 9.36 -0.52
N LEU A 16 -4.99 9.99 -0.63
CA LEU A 16 -6.27 9.29 -0.60
C LEU A 16 -6.48 8.58 -1.93
N PHE A 17 -6.28 7.26 -1.91
CA PHE A 17 -6.46 6.38 -3.04
C PHE A 17 -7.46 5.29 -2.66
N THR A 18 -8.27 4.84 -3.60
CA THR A 18 -9.18 3.70 -3.40
C THR A 18 -9.22 2.89 -4.68
N GLY A 19 -9.06 1.57 -4.59
CA GLY A 19 -8.96 0.69 -5.75
C GLY A 19 -7.84 1.08 -6.71
N GLY A 20 -6.77 1.69 -6.19
CA GLY A 20 -5.63 2.19 -6.96
C GLY A 20 -5.83 3.54 -7.66
N TYR A 21 -6.95 4.23 -7.49
CA TYR A 21 -7.19 5.56 -8.08
C TYR A 21 -7.32 6.65 -7.01
N PRO A 22 -6.90 7.90 -7.30
CA PRO A 22 -7.11 9.03 -6.39
C PRO A 22 -8.60 9.23 -6.06
N THR A 23 -8.90 9.55 -4.81
CA THR A 23 -10.25 9.87 -4.32
C THR A 23 -10.24 11.09 -3.40
N SER A 24 -11.43 11.59 -3.04
CA SER A 24 -11.60 12.67 -2.07
C SER A 24 -12.26 12.15 -0.78
N LEU A 25 -12.10 12.90 0.32
CA LEU A 25 -12.77 12.60 1.60
C LEU A 25 -14.29 12.57 1.48
N GLU A 26 -14.87 13.28 0.52
CA GLU A 26 -16.31 13.33 0.30
C GLU A 26 -16.84 12.09 -0.45
N LYS A 27 -16.01 11.50 -1.33
CA LYS A 27 -16.37 10.35 -2.18
C LYS A 27 -16.04 9.01 -1.54
N ILE A 28 -15.12 8.97 -0.58
CA ILE A 28 -14.69 7.75 0.08
C ILE A 28 -15.81 7.15 0.96
N THR A 29 -15.92 5.83 0.96
CA THR A 29 -16.92 5.07 1.73
C THR A 29 -16.38 4.63 3.08
N GLU A 30 -17.27 4.19 3.97
CA GLU A 30 -16.93 3.69 5.32
C GLU A 30 -15.92 2.54 5.26
N VAL A 31 -16.19 1.50 4.46
CA VAL A 31 -15.29 0.32 4.32
C VAL A 31 -13.91 0.70 3.76
N GLN A 32 -13.84 1.72 2.90
CA GLN A 32 -12.58 2.20 2.35
C GLN A 32 -11.77 3.00 3.38
N LEU A 33 -12.45 3.82 4.19
CA LEU A 33 -11.81 4.54 5.30
C LEU A 33 -11.31 3.60 6.40
N GLU A 34 -12.06 2.54 6.71
CA GLU A 34 -11.64 1.53 7.69
C GLU A 34 -10.31 0.86 7.31
N LYS A 35 -10.06 0.69 6.01
CA LYS A 35 -8.76 0.21 5.50
C LYS A 35 -7.70 1.31 5.44
N PHE A 36 -8.10 2.54 5.11
CA PHE A 36 -7.19 3.66 4.94
C PHE A 36 -6.61 4.16 6.25
N ILE A 37 -7.40 4.21 7.32
CA ILE A 37 -6.99 4.77 8.61
C ILE A 37 -5.79 4.01 9.21
N PRO A 38 -5.78 2.66 9.28
CA PRO A 38 -4.61 1.90 9.72
C PRO A 38 -3.36 2.21 8.89
N PHE A 39 -3.51 2.29 7.57
CA PHE A 39 -2.41 2.61 6.66
C PHE A 39 -1.89 4.05 6.87
N MET A 40 -2.79 5.00 7.07
CA MET A 40 -2.46 6.39 7.42
C MET A 40 -1.70 6.47 8.75
N VAL A 41 -2.14 5.73 9.77
CA VAL A 41 -1.45 5.65 11.07
C VAL A 41 -0.03 5.11 10.89
N GLN A 42 0.15 4.02 10.16
CA GLN A 42 1.47 3.46 9.86
C GLN A 42 2.40 4.49 9.22
N CYS A 43 1.90 5.18 8.20
CA CYS A 43 2.64 6.24 7.51
C CYS A 43 2.99 7.40 8.47
N SER A 44 2.07 7.79 9.35
CA SER A 44 2.26 8.87 10.33
C SER A 44 3.34 8.56 11.37
N LEU A 45 3.44 7.28 11.77
CA LEU A 45 4.46 6.77 12.70
C LEU A 45 5.82 6.51 12.02
N GLY A 46 5.90 6.68 10.70
CA GLY A 46 7.13 6.46 9.94
C GLY A 46 7.37 5.00 9.52
N PHE A 47 6.38 4.11 9.67
CA PHE A 47 6.44 2.77 9.10
C PHE A 47 6.23 2.85 7.59
N ILE A 48 7.29 2.54 6.83
CA ILE A 48 7.33 2.65 5.37
C ILE A 48 6.83 1.38 4.68
N GLN A 49 6.96 0.23 5.35
CA GLN A 49 6.45 -1.05 4.88
C GLN A 49 5.16 -1.36 5.63
N ILE A 50 4.16 -1.91 4.94
CA ILE A 50 2.96 -2.48 5.56
C ILE A 50 3.42 -3.66 6.42
N ALA A 51 3.83 -3.40 7.66
CA ALA A 51 4.25 -4.45 8.55
C ALA A 51 2.98 -5.23 8.94
N THR A 52 3.04 -6.54 8.76
CA THR A 52 2.00 -7.49 9.17
C THR A 52 1.94 -7.67 10.69
N SER A 53 2.64 -6.84 11.47
CA SER A 53 2.71 -6.91 12.92
C SER A 53 1.62 -6.08 13.57
N ASP A 54 0.79 -6.73 14.38
CA ASP A 54 -0.33 -6.20 15.15
C ASP A 54 0.07 -5.24 16.31
N GLU A 55 1.29 -4.69 16.31
CA GLU A 55 1.85 -3.87 17.39
C GLU A 55 2.20 -2.46 16.90
N TYR A 56 1.17 -1.66 16.59
CA TYR A 56 1.36 -0.21 16.51
C TYR A 56 0.92 0.43 17.82
N SER A 57 1.68 1.41 18.29
CA SER A 57 1.27 2.25 19.42
C SER A 57 0.26 3.29 18.96
N GLU A 58 -0.63 3.69 19.86
CA GLU A 58 -1.52 4.83 19.64
C GLU A 58 -0.67 6.09 19.35
N PRO A 59 -0.91 6.79 18.23
CA PRO A 59 -0.16 7.99 17.89
C PRO A 59 -0.58 9.18 18.76
N GLU A 60 0.33 10.13 19.00
CA GLU A 60 0.06 11.33 19.84
C GLU A 60 -1.12 12.18 19.35
N TRP A 61 -1.41 12.15 18.06
CA TRP A 61 -2.52 12.89 17.45
C TRP A 61 -3.86 12.16 17.53
N TRP A 62 -3.87 10.88 17.94
CA TRP A 62 -5.08 10.09 18.03
C TRP A 62 -6.08 10.77 18.99
N PRO A 63 -7.36 10.89 18.62
CA PRO A 63 -8.30 11.59 19.45
C PRO A 63 -8.66 10.74 20.66
N GLY A 64 -8.56 11.30 21.86
CA GLY A 64 -8.82 10.59 23.11
C GLY A 64 -10.29 10.19 23.34
N ASP A 65 -11.21 10.60 22.47
CA ASP A 65 -12.61 10.16 22.49
C ASP A 65 -12.86 8.91 21.61
N LEU A 66 -11.80 8.33 21.03
CA LEU A 66 -11.86 7.16 20.17
C LEU A 66 -10.85 6.11 20.62
N ASP A 67 -11.31 4.88 20.88
CA ASP A 67 -10.41 3.79 21.22
C ASP A 67 -9.51 3.41 20.03
N PHE A 68 -8.20 3.33 20.27
CA PHE A 68 -7.25 2.84 19.27
C PHE A 68 -7.28 1.30 19.23
N THR A 69 -7.90 0.74 18.19
CA THR A 69 -8.02 -0.72 18.01
C THR A 69 -7.58 -1.15 16.62
N ILE A 70 -6.91 -2.31 16.53
CA ILE A 70 -6.53 -2.97 15.27
C ILE A 70 -7.15 -4.37 15.26
N PRO A 71 -7.93 -4.76 14.23
CA PRO A 71 -8.32 -3.97 13.05
C PRO A 71 -9.22 -2.78 13.42
N PHE A 72 -9.00 -1.65 12.74
CA PHE A 72 -9.83 -0.47 12.92
C PHE A 72 -11.24 -0.73 12.37
N ARG A 73 -12.23 -0.72 13.27
CA ARG A 73 -13.64 -0.99 12.96
C ARG A 73 -14.52 -0.12 13.84
N ARG A 74 -15.76 0.09 13.40
CA ARG A 74 -16.77 0.78 14.19
C ARG A 74 -16.94 0.13 15.59
N PRO A 75 -16.75 0.88 16.69
CA PRO A 75 -17.04 0.38 18.04
C PRO A 75 -18.54 0.10 18.22
N ALA A 76 -18.89 -0.99 18.90
CA ALA A 76 -20.29 -1.34 19.16
C ALA A 76 -21.02 -0.30 20.04
N THR A 77 -20.27 0.41 20.87
CA THR A 77 -20.73 1.49 21.75
C THR A 77 -20.87 2.84 21.04
N PHE A 78 -20.40 2.97 19.79
CA PHE A 78 -20.39 4.24 19.08
C PHE A 78 -21.79 4.63 18.59
N ILE A 79 -22.29 5.75 19.13
CA ILE A 79 -23.57 6.36 18.76
C ILE A 79 -23.28 7.60 17.90
N GLY A 80 -23.69 7.58 16.63
CA GLY A 80 -23.52 8.70 15.71
C GLY A 80 -23.19 8.27 14.29
N ASN A 81 -22.73 9.23 13.49
CA ASN A 81 -22.31 9.00 12.10
C ASN A 81 -20.83 8.59 12.07
N TRP A 82 -20.58 7.29 11.92
CA TRP A 82 -19.23 6.73 11.93
C TRP A 82 -18.36 7.25 10.77
N LEU A 83 -18.96 7.42 9.60
CA LEU A 83 -18.27 7.95 8.42
C LEU A 83 -17.74 9.37 8.65
N GLU A 84 -18.55 10.24 9.25
CA GLU A 84 -18.13 11.62 9.56
C GLU A 84 -17.02 11.63 10.62
N LYS A 85 -17.09 10.77 11.63
CA LYS A 85 -16.02 10.64 12.63
C LYS A 85 -14.70 10.16 12.02
N MET A 86 -14.74 9.21 11.08
CA MET A 86 -13.55 8.78 10.34
C MET A 86 -12.98 9.88 9.45
N ARG A 87 -13.83 10.67 8.78
CA ARG A 87 -13.38 11.84 8.00
C ARG A 87 -12.70 12.87 8.89
N GLU A 88 -13.29 13.16 10.05
CA GLU A 88 -12.69 14.03 11.06
C GLU A 88 -11.33 13.50 11.51
N LEU A 89 -11.21 12.20 11.79
CA LEU A 89 -9.95 11.56 12.18
C LEU A 89 -8.84 11.76 11.12
N VAL A 90 -9.17 11.60 9.84
CA VAL A 90 -8.22 11.88 8.74
C VAL A 90 -7.81 13.35 8.75
N VAL A 91 -8.75 14.27 8.95
CA VAL A 91 -8.44 15.71 9.04
C VAL A 91 -7.55 16.02 10.25
N ILE A 92 -7.79 15.41 11.42
CA ILE A 92 -6.98 15.57 12.63
C ILE A 92 -5.53 15.15 12.35
N CYS A 93 -5.33 13.94 11.81
CA CYS A 93 -4.00 13.44 11.45
C CYS A 93 -3.27 14.42 10.51
N TYR A 94 -3.92 14.82 9.41
CA TYR A 94 -3.30 15.71 8.42
C TYR A 94 -3.05 17.12 8.97
N SER A 95 -3.88 17.58 9.90
CA SER A 95 -3.71 18.87 10.59
C SER A 95 -2.51 18.84 11.53
N PHE A 96 -2.36 17.77 12.31
CA PHE A 96 -1.21 17.57 13.20
C PHE A 96 0.12 17.62 12.46
N HIS A 97 0.20 16.95 11.29
CA HIS A 97 1.39 16.94 10.45
C HIS A 97 1.52 18.19 9.54
N LYS A 98 0.61 19.17 9.64
CA LYS A 98 0.58 20.40 8.80
C LYS A 98 0.51 20.08 7.30
N CYS A 99 -0.16 18.99 6.94
CA CYS A 99 -0.31 18.47 5.58
C CYS A 99 -1.76 18.51 5.07
N VAL A 100 -2.64 19.34 5.65
CA VAL A 100 -4.05 19.49 5.21
C VAL A 100 -4.18 19.83 3.72
N PHE A 101 -3.18 20.52 3.14
CA PHE A 101 -3.13 20.79 1.70
C PHE A 101 -3.20 19.52 0.84
N LEU A 102 -2.74 18.38 1.36
CA LEU A 102 -2.74 17.10 0.67
C LEU A 102 -4.17 16.59 0.47
N LEU A 103 -5.10 16.86 1.40
CA LEU A 103 -6.52 16.51 1.25
C LEU A 103 -7.18 17.32 0.12
N ARG A 104 -6.85 18.60 0.01
CA ARG A 104 -7.29 19.46 -1.09
C ARG A 104 -6.72 18.96 -2.42
N PHE A 105 -5.42 18.63 -2.43
CA PHE A 105 -4.76 18.08 -3.60
C PHE A 105 -5.37 16.74 -4.05
N CYS A 106 -5.69 15.84 -3.13
CA CYS A 106 -6.42 14.60 -3.44
C CYS A 106 -7.79 14.87 -4.06
N THR A 107 -8.47 15.92 -3.59
CA THR A 107 -9.76 16.36 -4.17
C THR A 107 -9.58 16.82 -5.62
N ASP A 108 -8.53 17.59 -5.92
CA ASP A 108 -8.19 17.99 -7.28
C ASP A 108 -7.83 16.77 -8.14
N LEU A 109 -7.05 15.81 -7.62
CA LEU A 109 -6.74 14.57 -8.32
C LEU A 109 -7.98 13.72 -8.61
N ALA A 110 -8.97 13.72 -7.72
CA ALA A 110 -10.22 12.99 -7.88
C ALA A 110 -11.19 13.62 -8.91
N THR A 111 -10.82 14.76 -9.51
CA THR A 111 -11.55 15.34 -10.65
C THR A 111 -11.12 14.72 -11.99
N TYR A 112 -9.94 14.12 -12.05
CA TYR A 112 -9.45 13.44 -13.24
C TYR A 112 -10.17 12.10 -13.45
N GLU A 113 -10.60 11.83 -14.67
CA GLU A 113 -11.15 10.52 -15.00
C GLU A 113 -10.04 9.45 -15.03
N PRO A 114 -10.28 8.23 -14.54
CA PRO A 114 -9.32 7.13 -14.56
C PRO A 114 -8.67 6.89 -15.94
N ALA A 115 -9.45 7.02 -17.02
CA ALA A 115 -8.96 6.82 -18.40
C ALA A 115 -7.92 7.87 -18.84
N THR A 116 -7.94 9.05 -18.21
CA THR A 116 -7.02 10.17 -18.47
C THR A 116 -5.76 10.11 -17.62
N LEU A 117 -5.68 9.17 -16.68
CA LEU A 117 -4.54 9.00 -15.80
C LEU A 117 -3.59 7.92 -16.31
N ARG A 118 -2.29 8.14 -16.15
CA ARG A 118 -1.23 7.17 -16.48
C ARG A 118 -0.31 6.98 -15.29
N PHE A 119 -0.22 5.75 -14.81
CA PHE A 119 0.70 5.35 -13.75
C PHE A 119 1.98 4.76 -14.34
N ILE A 120 3.13 5.25 -13.89
CA ILE A 120 4.45 4.74 -14.29
C ILE A 120 5.21 4.36 -13.02
N ASN A 121 5.48 3.07 -12.85
CA ASN A 121 6.34 2.59 -11.77
C ASN A 121 7.79 2.96 -12.07
N ASN A 122 8.47 3.62 -11.14
CA ASN A 122 9.85 4.08 -11.31
C ASN A 122 10.89 3.02 -10.88
N TYR A 123 10.45 1.81 -10.49
CA TYR A 123 11.29 0.70 -10.01
C TYR A 123 12.15 1.03 -8.78
N ASN A 124 11.80 2.11 -8.06
CA ASN A 124 12.44 2.56 -6.82
C ASN A 124 11.43 2.63 -5.66
N SER A 125 10.41 1.77 -5.68
CA SER A 125 9.27 1.77 -4.76
C SER A 125 8.36 3.00 -4.84
N THR A 126 8.47 3.81 -5.90
CA THR A 126 7.53 4.90 -6.18
C THR A 126 6.86 4.75 -7.53
N THR A 127 5.65 5.30 -7.63
CA THR A 127 4.87 5.41 -8.86
C THR A 127 4.63 6.89 -9.14
N SER A 128 4.89 7.29 -10.39
CA SER A 128 4.61 8.62 -10.91
C SER A 128 3.29 8.59 -11.67
N LEU A 129 2.39 9.51 -11.33
CA LEU A 129 1.09 9.69 -11.95
C LEU A 129 1.12 10.88 -12.91
N TYR A 130 0.70 10.65 -14.15
CA TYR A 130 0.67 11.64 -15.22
C TYR A 130 -0.76 11.85 -15.75
N GLU A 131 -1.06 13.07 -16.20
CA GLU A 131 -2.20 13.33 -17.08
C GLU A 131 -1.83 12.86 -18.50
N ARG A 132 -2.57 11.89 -19.03
CA ARG A 132 -2.28 11.21 -20.30
C ARG A 132 -2.26 12.15 -21.51
N ARG A 133 -3.12 13.17 -21.52
CA ARG A 133 -3.28 14.11 -22.65
C ARG A 133 -2.12 15.10 -22.76
N THR A 134 -1.69 15.65 -21.64
CA THR A 134 -0.64 16.70 -21.59
C THR A 134 0.74 16.12 -21.27
N ASN A 135 0.79 14.86 -20.84
CA ASN A 135 1.97 14.21 -20.27
C ASN A 135 2.55 14.97 -19.07
N LYS A 136 1.71 15.74 -18.36
CA LYS A 136 2.09 16.48 -17.16
C LYS A 136 2.22 15.52 -15.98
N LEU A 137 3.36 15.54 -15.29
CA LEU A 137 3.52 14.86 -14.01
C LEU A 137 2.61 15.53 -12.98
N LEU A 138 1.67 14.77 -12.43
CA LEU A 138 0.76 15.23 -11.39
C LEU A 138 1.38 15.02 -10.01
N VAL A 139 1.86 13.81 -9.73
CA VAL A 139 2.46 13.46 -8.42
C VAL A 139 3.33 12.21 -8.52
N THR A 140 4.32 12.09 -7.63
CA THR A 140 5.04 10.84 -7.38
C THR A 140 4.79 10.44 -5.94
N PHE A 141 4.40 9.19 -5.72
CA PHE A 141 4.08 8.65 -4.41
C PHE A 141 4.59 7.22 -4.26
N ARG A 142 4.64 6.71 -3.02
CA ARG A 142 5.09 5.35 -2.72
C ARG A 142 4.11 4.30 -3.22
N ASN A 143 4.61 3.17 -3.74
CA ASN A 143 3.77 2.12 -4.32
C ASN A 143 2.70 1.60 -3.34
N GLU A 144 3.03 1.57 -2.05
CA GLU A 144 2.15 1.15 -0.95
C GLU A 144 0.85 1.97 -0.90
N ASN A 145 0.88 3.27 -1.27
CA ASN A 145 -0.32 4.12 -1.31
C ASN A 145 -1.40 3.60 -2.27
N MET A 146 -1.02 2.87 -3.33
CA MET A 146 -1.96 2.28 -4.29
C MET A 146 -2.40 0.86 -3.94
N LEU A 147 -1.70 0.22 -3.00
CA LEU A 147 -1.79 -1.21 -2.76
C LEU A 147 -2.36 -1.57 -1.38
N TYR A 148 -2.51 -0.60 -0.47
CA TYR A 148 -2.93 -0.84 0.91
C TYR A 148 -4.32 -1.50 1.03
N ASP A 149 -5.23 -1.24 0.09
CA ASP A 149 -6.60 -1.79 0.10
C ASP A 149 -6.77 -3.04 -0.76
N GLN A 150 -5.72 -3.43 -1.51
CA GLN A 150 -5.70 -4.64 -2.30
C GLN A 150 -5.47 -5.86 -1.41
N PRO A 151 -6.13 -7.00 -1.68
CA PRO A 151 -5.78 -8.23 -1.01
C PRO A 151 -4.29 -8.48 -1.27
N GLN A 152 -3.50 -8.63 -0.20
CA GLN A 152 -2.11 -9.06 -0.32
C GLN A 152 -2.14 -10.32 -1.19
N GLN A 153 -1.64 -10.22 -2.42
CA GLN A 153 -1.20 -11.39 -3.15
C GLN A 153 -0.01 -11.89 -2.35
N THR A 154 -0.29 -12.73 -1.34
CA THR A 154 0.71 -13.65 -0.84
C THR A 154 1.23 -14.31 -2.09
N SER A 155 2.49 -14.00 -2.41
CA SER A 155 3.19 -14.55 -3.55
C SER A 155 3.49 -16.02 -3.22
N ASN A 156 2.44 -16.82 -3.08
CA ASN A 156 2.45 -18.24 -3.42
C ASN A 156 2.50 -18.34 -4.96
N ARG A 157 3.48 -17.68 -5.58
CA ARG A 157 3.96 -18.09 -6.91
C ARG A 157 4.67 -19.41 -6.71
N LYS A 158 3.90 -20.49 -6.51
CA LYS A 158 4.31 -21.80 -6.97
C LYS A 158 4.52 -21.63 -8.46
N CYS A 159 5.78 -21.51 -8.88
CA CYS A 159 6.14 -21.54 -10.29
C CYS A 159 5.42 -22.73 -10.91
N LEU A 160 4.56 -22.48 -11.89
CA LEU A 160 4.04 -23.51 -12.76
C LEU A 160 5.25 -24.05 -13.53
N LEU A 161 5.82 -25.17 -13.09
CA LEU A 161 6.79 -25.91 -13.89
C LEU A 161 6.12 -26.31 -15.21
N PRO A 162 6.83 -26.23 -16.35
CA PRO A 162 6.33 -26.75 -17.61
C PRO A 162 6.08 -28.25 -17.48
N LYS A 163 4.85 -28.66 -17.76
CA LYS A 163 4.42 -30.05 -17.82
C LYS A 163 5.04 -30.68 -19.07
N SER A 164 6.16 -31.39 -18.92
CA SER A 164 6.65 -32.30 -19.95
C SER A 164 5.80 -33.56 -19.96
N SER A 165 5.05 -33.74 -21.04
CA SER A 165 4.25 -34.92 -21.36
C SER A 165 5.13 -36.17 -21.50
N SER A 166 4.77 -37.28 -20.83
CA SER A 166 4.58 -38.62 -21.43
C SER A 166 4.37 -39.71 -20.36
N THR A 167 3.12 -40.15 -20.23
CA THR A 167 2.65 -41.55 -20.30
C THR A 167 3.32 -42.65 -19.45
N GLN A 168 2.57 -43.03 -18.39
CA GLN A 168 2.23 -44.38 -17.90
C GLN A 168 3.20 -45.22 -17.02
N GLN A 169 2.54 -45.84 -16.03
CA GLN A 169 2.85 -47.01 -15.19
C GLN A 169 3.67 -46.74 -13.92
N LEU A 170 3.11 -46.77 -12.70
CA LEU A 170 2.46 -47.83 -11.89
C LEU A 170 3.45 -48.32 -10.81
N ASP A 171 3.08 -48.01 -9.58
CA ASP A 171 3.36 -48.69 -8.30
C ASP A 171 4.69 -48.59 -7.54
N THR A 172 4.49 -48.24 -6.25
CA THR A 172 5.16 -48.65 -5.01
C THR A 172 6.68 -48.52 -4.77
N GLN A 173 6.93 -47.86 -3.63
CA GLN A 173 7.87 -48.20 -2.55
C GLN A 173 9.29 -47.59 -2.52
N GLN A 174 9.48 -46.84 -1.41
CA GLN A 174 10.70 -46.65 -0.62
C GLN A 174 11.94 -46.09 -1.32
N GLU A 175 12.17 -44.78 -1.17
CA GLU A 175 13.51 -44.20 -1.28
C GLU A 175 14.11 -43.96 0.11
N GLN A 176 14.98 -44.90 0.45
CA GLN A 176 15.99 -44.91 1.49
C GLN A 176 17.06 -43.85 1.18
N MET A 177 17.42 -43.03 2.18
CA MET A 177 18.53 -42.08 2.06
C MET A 177 19.85 -42.84 1.97
N VAL A 178 20.61 -42.68 0.88
CA VAL A 178 22.00 -43.11 0.78
C VAL A 178 22.86 -41.95 0.27
N GLU A 179 23.74 -41.51 1.16
CA GLU A 179 24.86 -40.60 0.94
C GLU A 179 25.75 -41.08 -0.24
N PRO A 180 26.18 -40.20 -1.17
CA PRO A 180 27.21 -40.58 -2.12
C PRO A 180 28.60 -40.22 -1.58
N ALA A 181 29.41 -41.26 -1.35
CA ALA A 181 30.84 -41.16 -1.18
C ALA A 181 31.57 -41.45 -2.52
N PHE A 182 32.58 -40.60 -2.83
CA PHE A 182 33.70 -40.79 -3.77
C PHE A 182 33.35 -40.89 -5.28
N PHE A 183 34.04 -40.15 -6.17
CA PHE A 183 35.38 -40.51 -6.60
C PHE A 183 36.26 -39.36 -7.11
N ARG A 184 37.55 -39.69 -7.08
CA ARG A 184 38.79 -38.90 -7.18
C ARG A 184 39.29 -38.60 -8.60
N TYR A 185 40.16 -37.59 -8.64
CA TYR A 185 41.39 -37.40 -9.43
C TYR A 185 41.32 -37.09 -10.94
N ILE A 186 41.86 -35.92 -11.27
CA ILE A 186 42.78 -35.76 -12.41
C ILE A 186 43.90 -34.81 -11.98
N SER A 187 45.12 -35.35 -11.85
CA SER A 187 46.36 -34.58 -11.76
C SER A 187 47.14 -34.89 -13.04
N LEU A 188 47.27 -33.92 -13.93
CA LEU A 188 48.12 -34.01 -15.12
C LEU A 188 49.55 -33.58 -14.76
N ARG A 189 50.50 -34.49 -14.97
CA ARG A 189 51.84 -34.19 -15.46
C ARG A 189 52.01 -34.94 -16.77
#